data_AF-A0A098BUT2-F1
#
_entry.id   AF-A0A098BUT2-F1
#
_cell.length_a   1.000
_cell.length_b   1.000
_cell.length_c   1.000
_cell.angle_alpha   90.00
_cell.angle_beta   90.00
_cell.angle_gamma   90.00
#
_symmetry.space_group_name_H-M   'P 1'
#
loop_
_entity.id
_entity.type
_entity.pdbx_description
1 polymer ?
#
loop_
_entity_poly.entity_id
_entity_poly.type
_entity_poly.pdbx_seq_one_letter_code
_entity_poly.pdbx_strand_id
1 'polypeptide(L)'
;MSDDKTPAPAGWYPDPNGGQRYWDGTRWLDFPGSGAVDGKKRRIRKKPLLIMLAVLLLAVGGGALTWKLNHDAQVAAQVAAAEEAAQREAERQAAEKAAQQQRDNAERASRARSVSEIESSVEQMANKHIDNGMFDGPVIEVTCSPVNGGSTDNLTETTTVFECFVATEDNGDGTMSGYKYHATMNWTTGSFTYGFGAP
;
A
#
# COMPACT_ATOMS: atom_id res chain seq x y z
N MET A 1 -12.13 -32.33 34.27
CA MET A 1 -11.82 -33.29 33.19
C MET A 1 -12.91 -33.13 32.16
N SER A 2 -12.66 -32.29 31.15
CA SER A 2 -13.66 -31.98 30.13
C SER A 2 -13.70 -33.12 29.13
N ASP A 3 -14.83 -33.81 29.05
CA ASP A 3 -15.12 -34.83 28.03
C ASP A 3 -15.31 -34.16 26.67
N ASP A 4 -14.23 -34.03 25.89
CA ASP A 4 -14.29 -33.69 24.47
C ASP A 4 -14.83 -34.90 23.70
N LYS A 5 -16.16 -34.93 23.46
CA LYS A 5 -16.78 -35.86 22.52
C LYS A 5 -16.72 -35.26 21.11
N THR A 6 -15.56 -35.42 20.47
CA THR A 6 -15.43 -35.14 19.03
C THR A 6 -16.35 -36.10 18.26
N PRO A 7 -17.28 -35.62 17.41
CA PRO A 7 -18.15 -36.50 16.63
C PRO A 7 -17.31 -37.37 15.69
N ALA A 8 -17.72 -38.63 15.52
CA ALA A 8 -17.01 -39.57 14.66
C ALA A 8 -16.92 -39.01 13.22
N PRO A 9 -15.74 -39.04 12.58
CA PRO A 9 -15.58 -38.59 11.20
C PRO A 9 -16.37 -39.47 10.24
N ALA A 10 -16.78 -38.92 9.11
CA ALA A 10 -17.49 -39.69 8.09
C ALA A 10 -16.61 -40.83 7.56
N GLY A 11 -17.15 -42.05 7.52
CA GLY A 11 -16.36 -43.24 7.21
C GLY A 11 -17.12 -44.56 7.40
N TRP A 12 -16.45 -45.66 7.05
CA TRP A 12 -16.98 -47.02 7.22
C TRP A 12 -16.64 -47.58 8.60
N TYR A 13 -17.64 -48.13 9.29
CA TYR A 13 -17.51 -48.70 10.62
C TYR A 13 -18.15 -50.09 10.70
N PRO A 14 -17.63 -50.98 11.58
CA PRO A 14 -18.18 -52.33 11.76
C PRO A 14 -19.53 -52.31 12.47
N ASP A 15 -20.48 -53.13 12.00
CA ASP A 15 -21.77 -53.38 12.65
C ASP A 15 -21.65 -54.59 13.60
N PRO A 16 -22.31 -54.58 14.79
CA PRO A 16 -22.35 -55.73 15.70
C PRO A 16 -22.86 -57.04 15.09
N ASN A 17 -23.54 -57.03 13.94
CA ASN A 17 -23.97 -58.21 13.20
C ASN A 17 -22.92 -58.73 12.18
N GLY A 18 -21.71 -58.17 12.17
CA GLY A 18 -20.60 -58.61 11.31
C GLY A 18 -20.54 -57.97 9.91
N GLY A 19 -21.30 -56.90 9.68
CA GLY A 19 -21.26 -56.10 8.44
C GLY A 19 -20.46 -54.80 8.55
N GLN A 20 -20.43 -53.99 7.49
CA GLN A 20 -19.94 -52.61 7.53
C GLN A 20 -21.09 -51.65 7.23
N ARG A 21 -21.19 -50.55 7.98
CA ARG A 21 -22.13 -49.44 7.74
C ARG A 21 -21.37 -48.13 7.61
N TYR A 22 -21.89 -47.23 6.79
CA TYR A 22 -21.26 -45.93 6.56
C TYR A 22 -21.91 -44.85 7.43
N TRP A 23 -21.07 -44.04 8.06
CA TRP A 23 -21.44 -42.85 8.80
C TRP A 23 -21.15 -41.61 7.97
N ASP A 24 -22.13 -40.72 7.78
CA ASP A 24 -21.97 -39.50 6.97
C ASP A 24 -21.54 -38.26 7.78
N GLY A 25 -21.29 -38.43 9.09
CA GLY A 25 -21.02 -37.33 10.01
C GLY A 25 -22.25 -36.89 10.82
N THR A 26 -23.46 -37.24 10.38
CA THR A 26 -24.73 -36.85 11.02
C THR A 26 -25.69 -38.02 11.26
N ARG A 27 -25.66 -39.05 10.41
CA ARG A 27 -26.48 -40.26 10.52
C ARG A 27 -25.81 -41.47 9.89
N TRP A 28 -26.25 -42.66 10.31
CA TRP A 28 -25.91 -43.91 9.65
C TRP A 28 -26.71 -44.04 8.36
N LEU A 29 -26.03 -44.30 7.24
CA LEU A 29 -26.67 -44.57 5.96
C LEU A 29 -26.88 -46.08 5.82
N ASP A 30 -28.12 -46.49 5.57
CA ASP A 30 -28.47 -47.87 5.25
C ASP A 30 -28.29 -48.09 3.75
N PHE A 31 -27.26 -48.85 3.39
CA PHE A 31 -27.14 -49.44 2.07
C PHE A 31 -27.80 -50.81 2.09
N PRO A 32 -28.59 -51.19 1.06
CA PRO A 32 -29.11 -52.55 0.96
C PRO A 32 -27.97 -53.53 0.65
N GLY A 33 -27.28 -53.99 1.70
CA GLY A 33 -26.30 -55.07 1.64
C GLY A 33 -27.01 -56.43 1.55
N SER A 34 -26.80 -57.11 0.43
CA SER A 34 -26.92 -58.56 0.20
C SER A 34 -27.70 -59.38 1.25
N GLY A 35 -29.02 -59.21 1.29
CA GLY A 35 -29.94 -60.17 1.91
C GLY A 35 -30.46 -61.13 0.85
N ALA A 36 -30.38 -62.43 1.13
CA ALA A 36 -30.96 -63.49 0.32
C ALA A 36 -32.41 -63.14 -0.11
N VAL A 37 -32.67 -63.24 -1.41
CA VAL A 37 -33.99 -63.04 -2.01
C VAL A 37 -34.89 -64.23 -1.67
N ASP A 38 -35.62 -64.14 -0.56
CA ASP A 38 -36.77 -65.00 -0.32
C ASP A 38 -37.95 -64.54 -1.20
N GLY A 39 -38.39 -65.47 -2.04
CA GLY A 39 -39.33 -65.22 -3.11
C GLY A 39 -40.74 -64.89 -2.63
N LYS A 40 -41.21 -63.69 -2.97
CA LYS A 40 -42.64 -63.46 -3.20
C LYS A 40 -42.87 -62.72 -4.51
N LYS A 41 -43.15 -63.49 -5.56
CA LYS A 41 -43.48 -62.97 -6.91
C LYS A 41 -44.74 -62.10 -6.84
N ARG A 42 -44.58 -60.77 -6.77
CA ARG A 42 -45.63 -59.81 -7.14
C ARG A 42 -45.38 -59.36 -8.58
N ARG A 43 -46.25 -59.78 -9.51
CA ARG A 43 -46.22 -59.36 -10.92
C ARG A 43 -46.57 -57.88 -11.02
N ILE A 44 -45.56 -57.02 -11.16
CA ILE A 44 -45.72 -55.59 -11.48
C ILE A 44 -45.40 -55.39 -12.98
N ARG A 45 -46.32 -54.78 -13.72
CA ARG A 45 -46.24 -54.56 -15.17
C ARG A 45 -45.16 -53.52 -15.50
N LYS A 46 -44.04 -53.97 -16.09
CA LYS A 46 -42.79 -53.23 -16.36
C LYS A 46 -42.83 -52.20 -17.52
N LYS A 47 -43.87 -51.36 -17.67
CA LYS A 47 -43.95 -50.45 -18.84
C LYS A 47 -43.78 -48.93 -18.62
N PRO A 48 -43.93 -48.31 -17.42
CA PRO A 48 -43.67 -46.86 -17.30
C PRO A 48 -42.29 -46.48 -16.74
N LEU A 49 -41.48 -47.42 -16.25
CA LEU A 49 -40.21 -47.10 -15.54
C LEU A 49 -39.08 -46.63 -16.47
N LEU A 50 -39.05 -47.09 -17.72
CA LEU A 50 -37.99 -46.76 -18.69
C LEU A 50 -38.11 -45.34 -19.26
N ILE A 51 -39.33 -44.83 -19.40
CA ILE A 51 -39.57 -43.48 -19.92
C ILE A 51 -39.14 -42.43 -18.89
N MET A 52 -39.40 -42.68 -17.61
CA MET A 52 -39.01 -41.79 -16.51
C MET A 52 -37.48 -41.67 -16.39
N LEU A 53 -36.74 -42.77 -16.54
CA LEU A 53 -35.28 -42.76 -16.51
C LEU A 53 -34.65 -42.03 -17.71
N ALA A 54 -35.23 -42.18 -18.91
CA ALA A 54 -34.75 -41.53 -20.12
C ALA A 54 -34.95 -40.01 -20.09
N VAL A 55 -36.09 -39.53 -19.55
CA VAL A 55 -36.36 -38.09 -19.38
C VAL A 55 -35.42 -37.47 -18.33
N LEU A 56 -35.13 -38.20 -17.25
CA LEU A 56 -34.21 -37.73 -16.20
C LEU A 56 -32.75 -37.61 -16.70
N LEU A 57 -32.29 -38.57 -17.53
CA LEU A 57 -30.95 -38.51 -18.13
C LEU A 57 -30.83 -37.40 -19.18
N LEU A 58 -31.88 -37.10 -19.95
CA LEU A 58 -31.90 -35.98 -20.89
C LEU A 58 -31.92 -34.61 -20.18
N ALA A 59 -32.61 -34.49 -19.06
CA ALA A 59 -32.64 -33.26 -18.26
C ALA A 59 -31.27 -32.94 -17.61
N VAL A 60 -30.53 -33.98 -17.17
CA VAL A 60 -29.19 -33.81 -16.58
C VAL A 60 -28.11 -33.59 -17.65
N GLY A 61 -28.22 -34.23 -18.82
CA GLY A 61 -27.28 -34.04 -19.93
C GLY A 61 -27.43 -32.70 -20.67
N GLY A 62 -28.66 -32.20 -20.83
CA GLY A 62 -28.94 -30.95 -21.55
C GLY A 62 -28.64 -29.66 -20.76
N GLY A 63 -28.76 -29.70 -19.42
CA GLY A 63 -28.54 -28.52 -18.57
C GLY A 63 -27.07 -28.16 -18.31
N ALA A 64 -26.15 -29.12 -18.45
CA ALA A 64 -24.73 -28.89 -18.13
C ALA A 64 -24.03 -27.96 -19.13
N LEU A 65 -24.40 -28.01 -20.41
CA LEU A 65 -23.80 -27.17 -21.46
C LEU A 65 -24.28 -25.71 -21.38
N THR A 66 -25.56 -25.49 -21.07
CA THR A 66 -26.12 -24.13 -20.92
C THR A 66 -25.66 -23.46 -19.62
N TRP A 67 -25.47 -24.23 -18.54
CA TRP A 67 -24.92 -23.73 -17.28
C TRP A 67 -23.47 -23.27 -17.42
N LYS A 68 -22.61 -24.05 -18.11
CA LYS A 68 -21.20 -23.70 -18.29
C LYS A 68 -21.03 -22.40 -19.11
N LEU A 69 -21.75 -22.26 -20.22
CA LEU A 69 -21.66 -21.05 -21.06
C LEU A 69 -22.07 -19.77 -20.30
N ASN A 70 -23.10 -19.86 -19.45
CA ASN A 70 -23.53 -18.74 -18.61
C ASN A 70 -22.52 -18.44 -17.48
N HIS A 71 -21.90 -19.47 -16.90
CA HIS A 71 -20.88 -19.31 -15.87
C HIS A 71 -19.61 -18.66 -16.42
N ASP A 72 -19.12 -19.12 -17.58
CA ASP A 72 -17.93 -18.58 -18.24
C ASP A 72 -18.12 -17.09 -18.59
N ALA A 73 -19.32 -16.71 -19.07
CA ALA A 73 -19.67 -15.32 -19.34
C ALA A 73 -19.73 -14.45 -18.06
N GLN A 74 -20.29 -14.97 -16.97
CA GLN A 74 -20.34 -14.25 -15.69
C GLN A 74 -18.96 -14.10 -15.06
N VAL A 75 -18.10 -15.12 -15.16
CA VAL A 75 -16.72 -15.05 -14.67
C VAL A 75 -15.92 -14.02 -15.48
N ALA A 76 -16.04 -14.03 -16.81
CA ALA A 76 -15.40 -13.01 -17.65
C ALA A 76 -15.87 -11.58 -17.31
N ALA A 77 -17.17 -11.39 -17.08
CA ALA A 77 -17.71 -10.09 -16.67
C ALA A 77 -17.22 -9.66 -15.27
N GLN A 78 -17.11 -10.58 -14.31
CA GLN A 78 -16.57 -10.30 -12.98
C GLN A 78 -15.08 -9.95 -13.03
N VAL A 79 -14.30 -10.66 -13.84
CA VAL A 79 -12.87 -10.36 -14.04
C VAL A 79 -12.70 -8.99 -14.68
N ALA A 80 -13.44 -8.68 -15.75
CA ALA A 80 -13.38 -7.36 -16.39
C ALA A 80 -13.78 -6.24 -15.42
N ALA A 81 -14.82 -6.42 -14.62
CA ALA A 81 -15.24 -5.44 -13.61
C ALA A 81 -14.18 -5.27 -12.50
N ALA A 82 -13.52 -6.36 -12.08
CA ALA A 82 -12.45 -6.32 -11.09
C ALA A 82 -11.19 -5.63 -11.64
N GLU A 83 -10.82 -5.88 -12.89
CA GLU A 83 -9.70 -5.22 -13.56
C GLU A 83 -9.96 -3.72 -13.73
N GLU A 84 -11.16 -3.32 -14.16
CA GLU A 84 -11.54 -1.92 -14.30
C GLU A 84 -11.56 -1.20 -12.94
N ALA A 85 -12.03 -1.87 -11.88
CA ALA A 85 -11.98 -1.33 -10.52
C ALA A 85 -10.52 -1.16 -10.04
N ALA A 86 -9.65 -2.14 -10.30
CA ALA A 86 -8.23 -2.07 -9.97
C ALA A 86 -7.51 -0.95 -10.75
N GLN A 87 -7.83 -0.77 -12.04
CA GLN A 87 -7.30 0.35 -12.85
C GLN A 87 -7.76 1.70 -12.29
N ARG A 88 -9.05 1.87 -11.97
CA ARG A 88 -9.58 3.09 -11.35
C ARG A 88 -8.96 3.38 -9.98
N GLU A 89 -8.59 2.36 -9.21
CA GLU A 89 -7.83 2.54 -7.96
C GLU A 89 -6.39 2.97 -8.20
N ALA A 90 -5.70 2.31 -9.14
CA ALA A 90 -4.34 2.66 -9.52
C ALA A 90 -4.24 4.10 -10.05
N GLU A 91 -5.18 4.52 -10.89
CA GLU A 91 -5.26 5.89 -11.40
C GLU A 91 -5.51 6.90 -10.29
N ARG A 92 -6.42 6.62 -9.34
CA ARG A 92 -6.65 7.47 -8.17
C ARG A 92 -5.38 7.63 -7.32
N GLN A 93 -4.70 6.53 -7.02
CA GLN A 93 -3.44 6.57 -6.27
C GLN A 93 -2.34 7.31 -7.01
N ALA A 94 -2.24 7.12 -8.33
CA ALA A 94 -1.27 7.84 -9.17
C ALA A 94 -1.56 9.34 -9.20
N ALA A 95 -2.83 9.74 -9.34
CA ALA A 95 -3.25 11.14 -9.29
C ALA A 95 -2.98 11.77 -7.92
N GLU A 96 -3.24 11.06 -6.82
CA GLU A 96 -2.94 11.52 -5.47
C GLU A 96 -1.43 11.70 -5.24
N LYS A 97 -0.61 10.72 -5.65
CA LYS A 97 0.85 10.82 -5.58
C LYS A 97 1.39 11.97 -6.43
N ALA A 98 0.87 12.15 -7.65
CA ALA A 98 1.26 13.26 -8.51
C ALA A 98 0.89 14.61 -7.90
N ALA A 99 -0.31 14.74 -7.35
CA ALA A 99 -0.74 15.95 -6.64
C ALA A 99 0.12 16.22 -5.40
N GLN A 100 0.49 15.18 -4.65
CA GLN A 100 1.39 15.31 -3.51
C GLN A 100 2.78 15.77 -3.94
N GLN A 101 3.36 15.14 -4.97
CA GLN A 101 4.66 15.54 -5.51
C GLN A 101 4.67 17.00 -5.97
N GLN A 102 3.59 17.47 -6.59
CA GLN A 102 3.46 18.88 -6.98
C GLN A 102 3.46 19.81 -5.77
N ARG A 103 2.72 19.46 -4.70
CA ARG A 103 2.72 20.22 -3.45
C ARG A 103 4.11 20.25 -2.80
N ASP A 104 4.74 19.09 -2.70
CA ASP A 104 6.08 18.95 -2.11
C ASP A 104 7.12 19.77 -2.90
N ASN A 105 7.05 19.74 -4.24
CA ASN A 105 7.97 20.51 -5.09
C ASN A 105 7.74 22.02 -4.95
N ALA A 106 6.48 22.46 -4.84
CA ALA A 106 6.17 23.86 -4.59
C ALA A 106 6.68 24.31 -3.21
N GLU A 107 6.58 23.46 -2.19
CA GLU A 107 7.13 23.75 -0.87
C GLU A 107 8.65 23.83 -0.90
N ARG A 108 9.35 22.88 -1.54
CA ARG A 108 10.82 22.93 -1.71
C ARG A 108 11.27 24.19 -2.44
N ALA A 109 10.55 24.59 -3.49
CA ALA A 109 10.84 25.84 -4.19
C ALA A 109 10.61 27.08 -3.30
N SER A 110 9.61 27.03 -2.41
CA SER A 110 9.43 28.09 -1.41
C SER A 110 10.57 28.12 -0.39
N ARG A 111 10.98 26.97 0.13
CA ARG A 111 12.08 26.86 1.09
C ARG A 111 13.41 27.34 0.48
N ALA A 112 13.67 26.98 -0.78
CA ALA A 112 14.85 27.46 -1.52
C ALA A 112 14.85 29.00 -1.67
N ARG A 113 13.71 29.62 -1.97
CA ARG A 113 13.60 31.09 -2.01
C ARG A 113 13.91 31.73 -0.67
N SER A 114 13.42 31.15 0.43
CA SER A 114 13.71 31.67 1.77
C SER A 114 15.19 31.53 2.15
N VAL A 115 15.90 30.51 1.66
CA VAL A 115 17.37 30.42 1.82
C VAL A 115 18.06 31.57 1.08
N SER A 116 17.65 31.88 -0.15
CA SER A 116 18.19 33.03 -0.88
C SER A 116 17.88 34.37 -0.18
N GLU A 117 16.72 34.50 0.46
CA GLU A 117 16.38 35.68 1.28
C GLU A 117 17.26 35.78 2.54
N ILE A 118 17.58 34.65 3.17
CA ILE A 118 18.57 34.59 4.27
C ILE A 118 19.93 35.06 3.77
N GLU A 119 20.43 34.49 2.66
CA GLU A 119 21.74 34.84 2.09
C GLU A 119 21.83 36.33 1.78
N SER A 120 20.81 36.92 1.16
CA SER A 120 20.76 38.36 0.90
C SER A 120 20.73 39.20 2.18
N SER A 121 20.04 38.73 3.22
CA SER A 121 19.99 39.43 4.52
C SER A 121 21.34 39.39 5.23
N VAL A 122 22.04 38.25 5.15
CA VAL A 122 23.40 38.06 5.67
C VAL A 122 24.40 38.91 4.88
N GLU A 123 24.27 38.97 3.56
CA GLU A 123 25.09 39.83 2.70
C GLU A 123 24.96 41.31 3.08
N GLN A 124 23.72 41.79 3.27
CA GLN A 124 23.48 43.17 3.72
C GLN A 124 24.10 43.43 5.10
N MET A 125 23.98 42.49 6.03
CA MET A 125 24.63 42.58 7.35
C MET A 125 26.16 42.63 7.22
N ALA A 126 26.74 41.79 6.37
CA ALA A 126 28.18 41.73 6.16
C ALA A 126 28.72 43.02 5.53
N ASN A 127 28.06 43.54 4.50
CA ASN A 127 28.40 44.84 3.92
C ASN A 127 28.36 45.95 4.96
N LYS A 128 27.33 45.96 5.82
CA LYS A 128 27.25 46.91 6.94
C LYS A 128 28.41 46.75 7.93
N HIS A 129 28.87 45.53 8.20
CA HIS A 129 30.03 45.30 9.06
C HIS A 129 31.33 45.80 8.42
N ILE A 130 31.51 45.64 7.10
CA ILE A 130 32.63 46.19 6.33
C ILE A 130 32.61 47.72 6.38
N ASP A 131 31.45 48.33 6.13
CA ASP A 131 31.27 49.80 6.17
C ASP A 131 31.59 50.38 7.55
N ASN A 132 31.38 49.60 8.61
CA ASN A 132 31.71 49.97 9.99
C ASN A 132 33.16 49.63 10.38
N GLY A 133 33.97 49.10 9.47
CA GLY A 133 35.38 48.75 9.70
C GLY A 133 35.59 47.52 10.56
N MET A 134 34.62 46.60 10.63
CA MET A 134 34.75 45.36 11.40
C MET A 134 35.71 44.36 10.73
N PHE A 135 35.74 44.34 9.41
CA PHE A 135 36.66 43.55 8.61
C PHE A 135 36.84 44.17 7.21
N ASP A 136 37.94 43.82 6.56
CA ASP A 136 38.36 44.40 5.28
C ASP A 136 37.91 43.56 4.09
N GLY A 137 37.78 44.21 2.94
CA GLY A 137 37.43 43.59 1.66
C GLY A 137 35.94 43.61 1.34
N PRO A 138 35.55 43.51 0.05
CA PRO A 138 34.15 43.41 -0.34
C PRO A 138 33.59 42.02 -0.04
N VAL A 139 32.25 41.91 0.07
CA VAL A 139 31.60 40.59 0.01
C VAL A 139 31.70 40.06 -1.43
N ILE A 140 32.23 38.85 -1.58
CA ILE A 140 32.35 38.17 -2.87
C ILE A 140 31.16 37.24 -3.10
N GLU A 141 30.85 36.42 -2.09
CA GLU A 141 29.77 35.44 -2.14
C GLU A 141 29.27 35.15 -0.72
N VAL A 142 27.98 34.82 -0.61
CA VAL A 142 27.37 34.31 0.61
C VAL A 142 26.73 32.96 0.30
N THR A 143 27.06 31.94 1.10
CA THR A 143 26.48 30.61 0.96
C THR A 143 26.01 30.12 2.32
N CYS A 144 24.74 29.73 2.42
CA CYS A 144 24.17 29.18 3.64
C CYS A 144 23.91 27.68 3.51
N SER A 145 24.45 26.90 4.45
CA SER A 145 24.26 25.45 4.52
C SER A 145 23.53 25.06 5.81
N PRO A 146 22.54 24.15 5.76
CA PRO A 146 21.88 23.69 6.96
C PRO A 146 22.84 22.89 7.84
N VAL A 147 22.75 23.08 9.15
CA VAL A 147 23.57 22.41 10.17
C VAL A 147 22.69 21.72 11.21
N ASN A 148 23.31 21.00 12.16
CA ASN A 148 22.62 20.30 13.25
C ASN A 148 21.55 19.30 12.77
N GLY A 149 21.78 18.67 11.61
CA GLY A 149 20.85 17.70 11.03
C GLY A 149 19.63 18.33 10.36
N GLY A 150 19.62 19.66 10.18
CA GLY A 150 18.58 20.34 9.42
C GLY A 150 18.64 20.00 7.92
N SER A 151 17.48 20.03 7.27
CA SER A 151 17.32 19.79 5.84
C SER A 151 16.22 20.68 5.25
N THR A 152 16.55 21.34 4.16
CA THR A 152 15.57 22.08 3.34
C THR A 152 14.64 21.13 2.58
N ASP A 153 15.05 19.88 2.36
CA ASP A 153 14.28 18.87 1.62
C ASP A 153 13.33 18.06 2.50
N ASN A 154 13.60 17.99 3.81
CA ASN A 154 12.72 17.37 4.77
C ASN A 154 11.55 18.31 5.11
N LEU A 155 10.44 18.15 4.39
CA LEU A 155 9.24 18.97 4.58
C LEU A 155 8.56 18.80 5.94
N THR A 156 8.96 17.79 6.73
CA THR A 156 8.44 17.60 8.10
C THR A 156 9.16 18.45 9.14
N GLU A 157 10.31 19.05 8.78
CA GLU A 157 11.01 19.97 9.66
C GLU A 157 10.27 21.30 9.73
N THR A 158 10.08 21.77 10.97
CA THR A 158 9.46 23.06 11.28
C THR A 158 10.49 24.17 11.45
N THR A 159 11.75 23.81 11.72
CA THR A 159 12.85 24.76 11.90
C THR A 159 14.15 24.20 11.34
N THR A 160 14.97 25.05 10.72
CA THR A 160 16.30 24.70 10.25
C THR A 160 17.29 25.78 10.66
N VAL A 161 18.44 25.37 11.19
CA VAL A 161 19.56 26.26 11.51
C VAL A 161 20.57 26.18 10.37
N PHE A 162 21.05 27.33 9.93
CA PHE A 162 22.03 27.48 8.85
C PHE A 162 23.33 28.05 9.41
N GLU A 163 24.45 27.48 8.95
CA GLU A 163 25.75 28.16 8.99
C GLU A 163 25.95 28.82 7.62
N CYS A 164 26.20 30.13 7.64
CA CYS A 164 26.41 30.93 6.46
C CYS A 164 27.86 31.38 6.39
N PHE A 165 28.51 31.13 5.25
CA PHE A 165 29.86 31.58 4.98
C PHE A 165 29.82 32.79 4.05
N VAL A 166 30.45 33.89 4.47
CA VAL A 166 30.60 35.12 3.69
C VAL A 166 32.05 35.21 3.25
N ALA A 167 32.30 34.98 1.97
CA ALA A 167 33.63 35.11 1.38
C ALA A 167 34.00 36.58 1.17
N THR A 168 35.20 36.96 1.59
CA THR A 168 35.74 38.33 1.44
C THR A 168 37.08 38.36 0.71
N GLU A 169 37.73 37.21 0.57
CA GLU A 169 39.01 37.07 -0.12
C GLU A 169 39.04 35.75 -0.91
N ASP A 170 39.50 35.82 -2.15
CA ASP A 170 39.81 34.66 -3.00
C ASP A 170 41.31 34.36 -2.87
N ASN A 171 41.64 33.14 -2.40
CA ASN A 171 43.01 32.73 -2.16
C ASN A 171 43.76 32.33 -3.46
N GLY A 172 43.08 32.26 -4.59
CA GLY A 172 43.66 31.94 -5.90
C GLY A 172 43.96 30.46 -6.15
N ASP A 173 43.66 29.58 -5.19
CA ASP A 173 43.77 28.12 -5.27
C ASP A 173 42.40 27.43 -5.36
N GLY A 174 41.34 28.21 -5.56
CA GLY A 174 39.94 27.76 -5.53
C GLY A 174 39.34 27.70 -4.12
N THR A 175 40.08 28.13 -3.09
CA THR A 175 39.54 28.32 -1.74
C THR A 175 39.25 29.79 -1.48
N MET A 176 38.29 30.04 -0.59
CA MET A 176 37.85 31.38 -0.20
C MET A 176 38.08 31.56 1.29
N SER A 177 38.54 32.74 1.68
CA SER A 177 38.64 33.17 3.08
C SER A 177 37.50 34.13 3.40
N GLY A 178 37.01 34.10 4.64
CA GLY A 178 35.79 34.80 4.98
C GLY A 178 35.32 34.60 6.41
N TYR A 179 34.09 35.03 6.67
CA TYR A 179 33.51 35.08 8.01
C TYR A 179 32.27 34.20 8.11
N LYS A 180 32.07 33.64 9.31
CA LYS A 180 30.89 32.84 9.62
C LYS A 180 29.75 33.70 10.17
N TYR A 181 28.57 33.39 9.69
CA TYR A 181 27.27 33.90 10.13
C TYR A 181 26.37 32.70 10.40
N HIS A 182 25.23 32.97 11.04
CA HIS A 182 24.20 31.96 11.23
C HIS A 182 22.83 32.54 10.91
N ALA A 183 21.90 31.64 10.61
CA ALA A 183 20.49 31.96 10.52
C ALA A 183 19.64 30.82 11.07
N THR A 184 18.47 31.16 11.61
CA THR A 184 17.48 30.19 12.07
C THR A 184 16.18 30.50 11.37
N MET A 185 15.71 29.54 10.58
CA MET A 185 14.44 29.60 9.86
C MET A 185 13.36 28.85 10.63
N ASN A 186 12.18 29.45 10.72
CA ASN A 186 10.95 28.78 11.12
C ASN A 186 10.04 28.61 9.90
N TRP A 187 9.94 27.39 9.39
CA TRP A 187 9.14 27.04 8.20
C TRP A 187 7.64 27.16 8.43
N THR A 188 7.19 27.04 9.68
CA THR A 188 5.76 27.17 10.04
C THR A 188 5.29 28.62 9.92
N THR A 189 6.11 29.58 10.36
CA THR A 189 5.76 31.01 10.32
C THR A 189 6.33 31.72 9.09
N GLY A 190 7.31 31.14 8.41
CA GLY A 190 8.05 31.76 7.31
C GLY A 190 9.00 32.87 7.77
N SER A 191 9.29 32.98 9.07
CA SER A 191 10.17 34.00 9.63
C SER A 191 11.54 33.44 9.94
N PHE A 192 12.58 34.26 9.75
CA PHE A 192 13.94 33.91 10.11
C PHE A 192 14.65 34.99 10.92
N THR A 193 15.66 34.56 11.66
CA THR A 193 16.62 35.42 12.36
C THR A 193 18.02 35.11 11.85
N TYR A 194 18.93 36.08 11.87
CA TYR A 194 20.29 35.93 11.41
C TYR A 194 21.25 36.78 12.24
N GLY A 195 22.52 36.37 12.28
CA GLY A 195 23.54 37.01 13.09
C GLY A 195 24.96 36.63 12.70
N PHE A 196 25.92 37.35 13.27
CA PHE A 196 27.35 37.10 13.10
C PHE A 196 27.83 35.97 14.03
N GLY A 197 28.77 35.15 13.54
CA GLY A 197 29.36 34.02 14.27
C GLY A 197 28.66 32.70 14.01
N ALA A 198 29.21 31.63 14.62
CA ALA A 198 28.67 30.29 14.54
C ALA A 198 27.29 30.18 15.24
N PRO A 199 26.41 29.26 14.80
CA PRO A 199 25.12 28.99 15.43
C PRO A 199 25.23 28.36 16.83
#